data_AF-A0A9E7EKS6-F1
#
_entry.id   AF-A0A9E7EKS6-F1
#
_cell.length_a   1.000
_cell.length_b   1.000
_cell.length_c   1.000
_cell.angle_alpha   90.00
_cell.angle_beta   90.00
_cell.angle_gamma   90.00
#
_symmetry.space_group_name_H-M   'P 1'
#
loop_
_entity.id
_entity.type
_entity.pdbx_description
1 polymer ?
#
loop_
_entity_poly.entity_id
_entity_poly.type
_entity_poly.pdbx_seq_one_letter_code
_entity_poly.pdbx_strand_id
1 'polypeptide(L)'
;MGAVRGVLLDESVLLSDDGSGNPRLKPGAEVLLRRLRYSNLRVELRVVGYFNLPAIFLQNTARIYSFSCVSLDAPDAKYSFNQLLLDWGIARDNCFYVTSKRHDAFTHEIQNQGWLTAVDRSSGAPGLTRYHADPTFTRFLLYRTLRGPLFLLPRFPASVGLIDNFHEPNLRDQLSEANLSFPIIVKPQIACGVGDAHSMALVFKFEDFKEICVPLPAILQEYVDHGSLIFKFYVLGNNVFHAVKKSMPNASFLKSSSEQAGSKPIIFDSLKSLPVATDDQFSVGRLQADIQSLDVDLVKSAANWLKTELDLTIFGFDVVIQEDTGDHVIVDLNYLPSFKEVPDTDAIPAFWTAIKSAHEARKTN
;
A
#
# COMPACT_ATOMS: atom_id res chain seq x y z
N MET A 1 -3.15 15.19 -18.63
CA MET A 1 -2.66 13.80 -18.79
C MET A 1 -3.42 12.97 -17.79
N GLY A 2 -4.14 11.96 -18.25
CA GLY A 2 -4.96 11.12 -17.38
C GLY A 2 -4.11 10.22 -16.47
N ALA A 3 -4.74 9.71 -15.41
CA ALA A 3 -4.12 8.73 -14.51
C ALA A 3 -3.88 7.41 -15.26
N VAL A 4 -2.80 6.70 -14.92
CA VAL A 4 -2.53 5.37 -15.47
C VAL A 4 -3.62 4.42 -15.02
N ARG A 5 -4.17 3.64 -15.95
CA ARG A 5 -5.23 2.66 -15.69
C ARG A 5 -4.86 1.25 -16.14
N GLY A 6 -3.78 1.10 -16.93
CA GLY A 6 -3.34 -0.19 -17.46
C GLY A 6 -1.81 -0.32 -17.51
N VAL A 7 -1.31 -1.52 -17.19
CA VAL A 7 0.12 -1.86 -17.21
C VAL A 7 0.34 -3.18 -17.95
N LEU A 8 1.14 -3.14 -19.01
CA LEU A 8 1.63 -4.32 -19.72
C LEU A 8 3.07 -4.58 -19.28
N LEU A 9 3.30 -5.71 -18.60
CA LEU A 9 4.62 -6.13 -18.13
C LEU A 9 5.24 -7.12 -19.10
N ASP A 10 6.42 -6.80 -19.62
CA ASP A 10 7.19 -7.71 -20.45
C ASP A 10 7.83 -8.83 -19.63
N GLU A 11 7.84 -10.06 -20.16
CA GLU A 11 8.55 -11.20 -19.58
C GLU A 11 10.00 -10.88 -19.20
N SER A 12 10.68 -9.98 -19.93
CA SER A 12 12.07 -9.58 -19.65
C SER A 12 12.26 -8.87 -18.32
N VAL A 13 11.22 -8.28 -17.75
CA VAL A 13 11.24 -7.64 -16.42
C VAL A 13 10.99 -8.67 -15.32
N LEU A 14 10.35 -9.79 -15.67
CA LEU A 14 9.90 -10.79 -14.71
C LEU A 14 10.84 -11.97 -14.61
N LEU A 15 11.42 -12.43 -15.73
CA LEU A 15 12.17 -13.67 -15.79
C LEU A 15 13.68 -13.44 -15.74
N SER A 16 14.38 -14.24 -14.93
CA SER A 16 15.84 -14.30 -14.92
C SER A 16 16.36 -15.26 -15.98
N ASP A 17 17.41 -14.86 -16.69
CA ASP A 17 18.20 -15.77 -17.52
C ASP A 17 19.42 -16.21 -16.70
N ASP A 18 19.26 -17.31 -15.94
CA ASP A 18 20.33 -17.87 -15.11
C ASP A 18 21.11 -18.99 -15.83
N GLY A 19 20.87 -19.17 -17.14
CA GLY A 19 21.51 -20.20 -17.95
C GLY A 19 21.12 -21.64 -17.60
N SER A 20 20.22 -21.86 -16.62
CA SER A 20 19.79 -23.19 -16.18
C SER A 20 18.69 -23.81 -17.07
N GLY A 21 18.11 -23.01 -17.96
CA GLY A 21 16.98 -23.39 -18.81
C GLY A 21 15.63 -23.47 -18.10
N ASN A 22 15.58 -23.33 -16.77
CA ASN A 22 14.35 -23.31 -15.99
C ASN A 22 13.92 -21.86 -15.71
N PRO A 23 12.67 -21.47 -16.03
CA PRO A 23 12.21 -20.11 -15.79
C PRO A 23 12.06 -19.85 -14.29
N ARG A 24 12.60 -18.71 -13.83
CA ARG A 24 12.46 -18.22 -12.46
C ARG A 24 12.21 -16.72 -12.48
N LEU A 25 11.52 -16.23 -11.45
CA LEU A 25 11.30 -14.80 -11.28
C LEU A 25 12.59 -14.08 -10.86
N LYS A 26 12.84 -12.89 -11.43
CA LYS A 26 13.90 -11.99 -10.98
C LYS A 26 13.66 -11.57 -9.52
N PRO A 27 14.72 -11.29 -8.74
CA PRO A 27 14.59 -10.66 -7.43
C PRO A 27 13.73 -9.39 -7.51
N GLY A 28 12.70 -9.29 -6.65
CA GLY A 28 11.76 -8.17 -6.62
C GLY A 28 10.56 -8.27 -7.57
N ALA A 29 10.57 -9.18 -8.57
CA ALA A 29 9.44 -9.37 -9.48
C ALA A 29 8.18 -9.87 -8.74
N GLU A 30 8.35 -10.72 -7.73
CA GLU A 30 7.23 -11.21 -6.91
C GLU A 30 6.57 -10.07 -6.11
N VAL A 31 7.36 -9.16 -5.55
CA VAL A 31 6.87 -7.98 -4.82
C VAL A 31 6.14 -7.04 -5.78
N LEU A 32 6.66 -6.83 -6.99
CA LEU A 32 6.00 -6.05 -8.03
C LEU A 32 4.64 -6.66 -8.41
N LEU A 33 4.59 -7.96 -8.69
CA LEU A 33 3.35 -8.67 -9.03
C LEU A 33 2.33 -8.61 -7.89
N ARG A 34 2.77 -8.77 -6.63
CA ARG A 34 1.90 -8.62 -5.45
C ARG A 34 1.32 -7.22 -5.34
N ARG A 35 2.12 -6.17 -5.56
CA ARG A 35 1.64 -4.77 -5.52
C ARG A 35 0.67 -4.47 -6.65
N LEU A 36 0.97 -4.95 -7.85
CA LEU A 36 0.10 -4.79 -9.01
C LEU A 36 -1.24 -5.52 -8.87
N ARG A 37 -1.27 -6.66 -8.15
CA ARG A 37 -2.50 -7.42 -7.89
C ARG A 37 -3.51 -6.62 -7.08
N TYR A 38 -3.00 -5.82 -6.16
CA TYR A 38 -3.81 -4.95 -5.30
C TYR A 38 -3.85 -3.51 -5.81
N SER A 39 -3.35 -3.26 -7.03
CA SER A 39 -3.52 -1.98 -7.70
C SER A 39 -4.82 -2.00 -8.50
N ASN A 40 -5.55 -0.89 -8.56
CA ASN A 40 -6.72 -0.75 -9.46
C ASN A 40 -6.33 -0.65 -10.94
N LEU A 41 -5.11 -1.05 -11.30
CA LEU A 41 -4.63 -1.09 -12.66
C LEU A 41 -5.07 -2.40 -13.31
N ARG A 42 -5.45 -2.33 -14.58
CA ARG A 42 -5.49 -3.54 -15.40
C ARG A 42 -4.09 -3.99 -15.72
N VAL A 43 -3.75 -5.23 -15.38
CA VAL A 43 -2.39 -5.75 -15.50
C VAL A 43 -2.41 -6.97 -16.40
N GLU A 44 -1.54 -6.94 -17.41
CA GLU A 44 -1.27 -8.11 -18.23
C GLU A 44 0.22 -8.40 -18.36
N LEU A 45 0.53 -9.69 -18.44
CA LEU A 45 1.89 -10.17 -18.66
C LEU A 45 2.06 -10.50 -20.15
N ARG A 46 2.98 -9.79 -20.82
CA ARG A 46 3.40 -10.12 -22.18
C ARG A 46 4.35 -11.30 -22.11
N VAL A 47 3.95 -12.38 -22.78
CA VAL A 47 4.76 -13.61 -22.95
C VAL A 47 5.22 -13.74 -24.40
N VAL A 48 6.41 -14.29 -24.62
CA VAL A 48 6.94 -14.63 -25.96
C VAL A 48 6.83 -16.13 -26.17
N GLY A 49 6.06 -16.55 -27.17
CA GLY A 49 5.80 -17.96 -27.51
C GLY A 49 4.88 -18.66 -26.51
N TYR A 50 3.64 -18.99 -26.89
CA TYR A 50 2.60 -19.44 -25.94
C TYR A 50 2.85 -20.80 -25.25
N PHE A 51 3.65 -21.67 -25.87
CA PHE A 51 3.81 -23.08 -25.45
C PHE A 51 5.21 -23.42 -24.94
N ASN A 52 6.11 -22.44 -24.78
CA ASN A 52 7.43 -22.68 -24.23
C ASN A 52 7.40 -22.70 -22.69
N LEU A 53 8.45 -23.27 -22.08
CA LEU A 53 8.55 -23.37 -20.62
C LEU A 53 8.44 -22.00 -19.91
N PRO A 54 9.12 -20.93 -20.36
CA PRO A 54 8.96 -19.58 -19.81
C PRO A 54 7.51 -19.05 -19.83
N ALA A 55 6.80 -19.23 -20.93
CA ALA A 55 5.43 -18.75 -21.06
C ALA A 55 4.46 -19.54 -20.19
N ILE A 56 4.60 -20.87 -20.11
CA ILE A 56 3.79 -21.70 -19.20
C ILE A 56 4.01 -21.27 -17.74
N PHE A 57 5.26 -21.02 -17.37
CA PHE A 57 5.61 -20.52 -16.04
C PHE A 57 4.96 -19.15 -15.76
N LEU A 58 5.02 -18.21 -16.70
CA LEU A 58 4.39 -16.90 -16.55
C LEU A 58 2.86 -16.98 -16.56
N GLN A 59 2.24 -17.89 -17.31
CA GLN A 59 0.80 -18.13 -17.26
C GLN A 59 0.35 -18.65 -15.89
N ASN A 60 1.10 -19.59 -15.31
CA ASN A 60 0.84 -20.06 -13.95
C ASN A 60 1.03 -18.93 -12.92
N THR A 61 2.07 -18.12 -13.11
CA THR A 61 2.34 -16.94 -12.26
C THR A 61 1.20 -15.93 -12.36
N ALA A 62 0.75 -15.57 -13.57
CA ALA A 62 -0.38 -14.68 -13.80
C ALA A 62 -1.63 -15.19 -13.09
N ARG A 63 -1.91 -16.50 -13.15
CA ARG A 63 -3.05 -17.13 -12.49
C ARG A 63 -3.00 -16.98 -10.96
N ILE A 64 -1.81 -17.13 -10.35
CA ILE A 64 -1.61 -16.92 -8.90
C ILE A 64 -1.97 -15.48 -8.50
N TYR A 65 -1.62 -14.51 -9.34
CA TYR A 65 -1.84 -13.09 -9.09
C TYR A 65 -3.13 -12.52 -9.69
N SER A 66 -3.97 -13.38 -10.27
CA SER A 66 -5.23 -12.98 -10.94
C SER A 66 -5.03 -12.01 -12.12
N PHE A 67 -3.92 -12.15 -12.85
CA PHE A 67 -3.64 -11.44 -14.09
C PHE A 67 -3.95 -12.31 -15.30
N SER A 68 -4.07 -11.67 -16.47
CA SER A 68 -4.09 -12.33 -17.77
C SER A 68 -2.72 -12.26 -18.45
N CYS A 69 -2.49 -13.19 -19.38
CA CYS A 69 -1.32 -13.19 -20.25
C CYS A 69 -1.75 -12.88 -21.68
N VAL A 70 -0.89 -12.16 -22.39
CA VAL A 70 -1.05 -11.91 -23.83
C VAL A 70 0.24 -12.27 -24.56
N SER A 71 0.11 -13.05 -25.64
CA SER A 71 1.21 -13.23 -26.60
C SER A 71 1.06 -12.19 -27.70
N LEU A 72 2.16 -11.48 -27.96
CA LEU A 72 2.26 -10.45 -29.01
C LEU A 72 3.35 -10.85 -30.00
N ASP A 73 3.32 -12.11 -30.42
CA ASP A 73 4.24 -12.66 -31.41
C ASP A 73 3.78 -12.28 -32.83
N ALA A 74 4.73 -12.03 -33.74
CA ALA A 74 4.40 -11.78 -35.14
C ALA A 74 3.93 -13.09 -35.82
N PRO A 75 2.95 -13.06 -36.74
CA PRO A 75 2.36 -11.89 -37.41
C PRO A 75 1.10 -11.29 -36.74
N ASP A 76 0.51 -11.96 -35.74
CA ASP A 76 -0.79 -11.58 -35.17
C ASP A 76 -0.71 -10.53 -34.05
N ALA A 77 0.50 -10.09 -33.67
CA ALA A 77 0.76 -9.11 -32.61
C ALA A 77 -0.17 -7.89 -32.66
N LYS A 78 -0.43 -7.36 -33.85
CA LYS A 78 -1.30 -6.19 -34.04
C LYS A 78 -2.77 -6.49 -33.73
N TYR A 79 -3.25 -7.68 -34.06
CA TYR A 79 -4.61 -8.11 -33.75
C TYR A 79 -4.77 -8.34 -32.25
N SER A 80 -3.87 -9.12 -31.64
CA SER A 80 -3.86 -9.39 -30.20
C SER A 80 -3.72 -8.11 -29.36
N PHE A 81 -2.93 -7.14 -29.83
CA PHE A 81 -2.79 -5.85 -29.16
C PHE A 81 -4.06 -4.98 -29.26
N ASN A 82 -4.76 -5.01 -30.40
CA ASN A 82 -6.03 -4.30 -30.52
C ASN A 82 -7.12 -4.96 -29.65
N GLN A 83 -7.12 -6.29 -29.57
CA GLN A 83 -8.04 -7.03 -28.70
C GLN A 83 -7.79 -6.69 -27.22
N LEU A 84 -6.52 -6.64 -26.80
CA LEU A 84 -6.11 -6.19 -25.47
C LEU A 84 -6.70 -4.82 -25.12
N LEU A 85 -6.58 -3.84 -26.02
CA LEU A 85 -7.12 -2.50 -25.82
C LEU A 85 -8.66 -2.50 -25.68
N LEU A 86 -9.35 -3.32 -26.48
CA LEU A 86 -10.80 -3.48 -26.41
C LEU A 86 -11.22 -4.11 -25.08
N ASP A 87 -10.54 -5.18 -24.67
CA ASP A 87 -10.83 -5.90 -23.43
C ASP A 87 -10.63 -5.00 -22.20
N TRP A 88 -9.62 -4.12 -22.26
CA TRP A 88 -9.34 -3.16 -21.20
C TRP A 88 -10.36 -2.03 -21.10
N GLY A 89 -10.94 -1.57 -22.23
CA GLY A 89 -11.85 -0.42 -22.24
C GLY A 89 -11.20 0.88 -21.75
N ILE A 90 -9.87 1.00 -21.87
CA ILE A 90 -9.06 2.11 -21.36
C ILE A 90 -8.60 3.00 -22.53
N ALA A 91 -8.65 4.32 -22.36
CA ALA A 91 -8.10 5.28 -23.32
C ALA A 91 -6.57 5.10 -23.46
N ARG A 92 -6.06 5.12 -24.70
CA ARG A 92 -4.67 4.73 -25.04
C ARG A 92 -3.58 5.54 -24.31
N ASP A 93 -3.90 6.75 -23.89
CA ASP A 93 -3.04 7.68 -23.16
C ASP A 93 -2.89 7.37 -21.66
N ASN A 94 -3.61 6.35 -21.15
CA ASN A 94 -3.59 5.94 -19.74
C ASN A 94 -2.91 4.57 -19.52
N CYS A 95 -2.10 4.11 -20.47
CA CYS A 95 -1.47 2.79 -20.40
C CYS A 95 0.06 2.87 -20.36
N PHE A 96 0.67 1.97 -19.58
CA PHE A 96 2.11 1.86 -19.40
C PHE A 96 2.62 0.51 -19.93
N TYR A 97 3.75 0.54 -20.62
CA TYR A 97 4.49 -0.66 -21.01
C TYR A 97 5.83 -0.70 -20.29
N VAL A 98 6.13 -1.80 -19.62
CA VAL A 98 7.37 -1.99 -18.85
C VAL A 98 8.19 -3.11 -19.47
N THR A 99 9.43 -2.84 -19.83
CA THR A 99 10.34 -3.81 -20.47
C THR A 99 11.76 -3.64 -19.95
N SER A 100 12.62 -4.66 -20.01
CA SER A 100 14.07 -4.48 -19.82
C SER A 100 14.83 -4.47 -21.16
N LYS A 101 14.13 -4.61 -22.29
CA LYS A 101 14.72 -4.63 -23.63
C LYS A 101 14.87 -3.21 -24.16
N ARG A 102 16.07 -2.88 -24.66
CA ARG A 102 16.38 -1.58 -25.26
C ARG A 102 16.03 -1.64 -26.75
N HIS A 103 14.83 -1.19 -27.10
CA HIS A 103 14.31 -1.11 -28.48
C HIS A 103 14.08 -2.46 -29.16
N ASP A 104 12.90 -3.06 -28.91
CA ASP A 104 12.29 -3.99 -29.87
C ASP A 104 11.32 -3.22 -30.80
N ALA A 105 11.02 -3.79 -31.97
CA ALA A 105 10.10 -3.19 -32.94
C ALA A 105 8.72 -2.90 -32.31
N PHE A 106 8.34 -3.72 -31.33
CA PHE A 106 7.12 -3.59 -30.54
C PHE A 106 7.12 -2.33 -29.65
N THR A 107 8.24 -2.01 -28.99
CA THR A 107 8.39 -0.79 -28.19
C THR A 107 8.13 0.46 -29.03
N HIS A 108 8.62 0.49 -30.28
CA HIS A 108 8.38 1.59 -31.20
C HIS A 108 6.90 1.68 -31.63
N GLU A 109 6.24 0.53 -31.85
CA GLU A 109 4.80 0.48 -32.13
C GLU A 109 3.98 1.01 -30.95
N ILE A 110 4.29 0.59 -29.71
CA ILE A 110 3.62 1.05 -28.48
C ILE A 110 3.80 2.56 -28.25
N GLN A 111 5.01 3.08 -28.49
CA GLN A 111 5.28 4.52 -28.37
C GLN A 111 4.50 5.35 -29.39
N ASN A 112 4.39 4.87 -30.63
CA ASN A 112 3.57 5.54 -31.66
C ASN A 112 2.07 5.55 -31.33
N GLN A 113 1.61 4.65 -30.45
CA GLN A 113 0.24 4.62 -29.95
C GLN A 113 0.01 5.50 -28.72
N GLY A 114 1.03 6.24 -28.25
CA GLY A 114 0.91 7.21 -27.16
C GLY A 114 1.07 6.63 -25.74
N TRP A 115 1.45 5.35 -25.61
CA TRP A 115 1.70 4.73 -24.31
C TRP A 115 3.01 5.22 -23.70
N LEU A 116 3.06 5.28 -22.36
CA LEU A 116 4.30 5.57 -21.64
C LEU A 116 5.13 4.30 -21.47
N THR A 117 6.37 4.31 -21.98
CA THR A 117 7.29 3.18 -21.83
C THR A 117 8.27 3.39 -20.68
N ALA A 118 8.45 2.37 -19.87
CA ALA A 118 9.48 2.29 -18.85
C ALA A 118 10.47 1.17 -19.18
N VAL A 119 11.77 1.49 -19.15
CA VAL A 119 12.84 0.53 -19.45
C VAL A 119 13.68 0.27 -18.20
N ASP A 120 13.64 -0.95 -17.67
CA ASP A 120 14.52 -1.41 -16.58
C ASP A 120 15.94 -1.66 -17.14
N ARG A 121 16.93 -0.97 -16.58
CA ARG A 121 18.33 -0.93 -17.08
C ARG A 121 19.31 -1.76 -16.24
N SER A 122 18.82 -2.72 -15.46
CA SER A 122 19.62 -3.55 -14.55
C SER A 122 20.68 -4.44 -15.23
N SER A 123 20.71 -4.58 -16.55
CA SER A 123 21.67 -5.43 -17.27
C SER A 123 22.33 -4.74 -18.48
N GLY A 124 23.57 -4.23 -18.31
CA GLY A 124 24.43 -3.82 -19.44
C GLY A 124 25.80 -3.19 -19.09
N ALA A 125 26.86 -4.01 -19.12
CA ALA A 125 28.31 -3.72 -19.24
C ALA A 125 29.08 -3.03 -18.08
N PRO A 126 30.38 -3.38 -17.87
CA PRO A 126 31.12 -3.14 -16.64
C PRO A 126 31.81 -1.77 -16.64
N GLY A 127 31.23 -0.82 -15.92
CA GLY A 127 31.83 0.48 -15.69
C GLY A 127 30.90 1.34 -14.84
N LEU A 128 31.28 1.52 -13.59
CA LEU A 128 30.58 2.28 -12.54
C LEU A 128 29.25 1.70 -12.03
N THR A 129 29.25 1.53 -10.69
CA THR A 129 28.14 1.31 -9.75
C THR A 129 27.19 0.14 -10.03
N ARG A 130 27.36 -0.91 -9.23
CA ARG A 130 26.34 -1.96 -9.01
C ARG A 130 25.06 -1.32 -8.49
N TYR A 131 24.09 -1.13 -9.37
CA TYR A 131 22.71 -0.85 -8.97
C TYR A 131 21.99 -2.19 -8.82
N HIS A 132 21.80 -2.61 -7.56
CA HIS A 132 20.74 -3.54 -7.21
C HIS A 132 19.40 -2.94 -7.67
N ALA A 133 18.47 -3.79 -8.11
CA ALA A 133 17.14 -3.41 -8.57
C ALA A 133 16.55 -2.31 -7.65
N ASP A 134 16.49 -1.10 -8.20
CA ASP A 134 16.29 0.12 -7.44
C ASP A 134 14.82 0.21 -6.96
N PRO A 135 14.56 0.35 -5.63
CA PRO A 135 13.24 0.68 -5.06
C PRO A 135 12.58 1.89 -5.74
N THR A 136 13.35 2.72 -6.44
CA THR A 136 12.89 3.86 -7.22
C THR A 136 11.91 3.49 -8.34
N PHE A 137 11.94 2.28 -8.91
CA PHE A 137 10.98 1.93 -9.97
C PHE A 137 9.56 1.70 -9.44
N THR A 138 9.45 1.02 -8.30
CA THR A 138 8.17 0.89 -7.59
C THR A 138 7.76 2.22 -6.97
N ARG A 139 8.72 3.00 -6.49
CA ARG A 139 8.50 4.38 -6.07
C ARG A 139 8.03 5.25 -7.23
N PHE A 140 8.46 5.01 -8.47
CA PHE A 140 8.10 5.74 -9.70
C PHE A 140 6.73 5.33 -10.23
N LEU A 141 6.34 4.05 -10.17
CA LEU A 141 4.97 3.61 -10.46
C LEU A 141 4.00 4.17 -9.42
N LEU A 142 4.36 4.22 -8.13
CA LEU A 142 3.61 4.99 -7.14
C LEU A 142 3.65 6.50 -7.47
N TYR A 143 4.80 7.11 -7.68
CA TYR A 143 4.94 8.57 -7.92
C TYR A 143 4.24 9.06 -9.20
N ARG A 144 4.09 8.20 -10.21
CA ARG A 144 3.60 8.58 -11.54
C ARG A 144 2.18 8.12 -11.83
N THR A 145 1.70 7.04 -11.21
CA THR A 145 0.27 6.73 -11.10
C THR A 145 -0.41 7.74 -10.17
N LEU A 146 0.32 8.25 -9.18
CA LEU A 146 -0.11 9.33 -8.29
C LEU A 146 0.20 10.75 -8.83
N ARG A 147 0.31 10.98 -10.15
CA ARG A 147 0.29 12.36 -10.69
C ARG A 147 -1.12 12.97 -10.73
N GLY A 148 -1.87 12.80 -9.64
CA GLY A 148 -2.74 13.85 -9.11
C GLY A 148 -1.90 14.78 -8.21
N PRO A 149 -2.45 15.89 -7.71
CA PRO A 149 -1.68 16.87 -6.94
C PRO A 149 -1.30 16.26 -5.58
N LEU A 150 -0.10 15.67 -5.48
CA LEU A 150 0.39 14.98 -4.28
C LEU A 150 0.78 15.90 -3.11
N PHE A 151 0.46 17.19 -3.21
CA PHE A 151 0.49 18.12 -2.09
C PHE A 151 -0.86 18.17 -1.33
N LEU A 152 -1.84 17.34 -1.73
CA LEU A 152 -3.22 17.40 -1.23
C LEU A 152 -3.73 16.05 -0.69
N LEU A 153 -2.87 15.12 -0.25
CA LEU A 153 -3.31 13.91 0.44
C LEU A 153 -2.43 13.61 1.68
N PRO A 154 -3.01 13.07 2.78
CA PRO A 154 -2.26 12.55 3.92
C PRO A 154 -1.22 11.50 3.50
N ARG A 155 -0.10 11.43 4.23
CA ARG A 155 0.93 10.41 4.02
C ARG A 155 0.50 9.07 4.64
N PHE A 156 1.19 8.01 4.24
CA PHE A 156 1.14 6.72 4.92
C PHE A 156 2.46 6.49 5.69
N PRO A 157 2.43 5.79 6.83
CA PRO A 157 3.64 5.48 7.59
C PRO A 157 4.54 4.51 6.80
N ALA A 158 5.85 4.62 6.98
CA ALA A 158 6.77 3.63 6.43
C ALA A 158 6.46 2.24 7.02
N SER A 159 6.56 1.19 6.21
CA SER A 159 6.24 -0.15 6.67
C SER A 159 6.97 -1.24 5.89
N VAL A 160 7.32 -2.31 6.58
CA VAL A 160 7.67 -3.60 5.99
C VAL A 160 6.46 -4.52 6.16
N GLY A 161 5.87 -4.94 5.03
CA GLY A 161 4.67 -5.76 5.04
C GLY A 161 4.97 -7.25 4.99
N LEU A 162 4.14 -8.03 5.70
CA LEU A 162 4.04 -9.49 5.60
C LEU A 162 5.33 -10.22 5.99
N ILE A 163 5.76 -9.99 7.23
CA ILE A 163 6.79 -10.80 7.86
C ILE A 163 6.15 -12.09 8.37
N ASP A 164 6.69 -13.23 7.95
CA ASP A 164 6.24 -14.57 8.36
C ASP A 164 7.07 -15.12 9.52
N ASN A 165 8.18 -14.47 9.89
CA ASN A 165 9.04 -14.84 11.01
C ASN A 165 9.90 -13.65 11.49
N PHE A 166 9.80 -13.30 12.78
CA PHE A 166 10.60 -12.21 13.38
C PHE A 166 12.10 -12.52 13.50
N HIS A 167 12.50 -13.77 13.28
CA HIS A 167 13.89 -14.22 13.33
C HIS A 167 14.52 -14.37 11.93
N GLU A 168 13.89 -13.85 10.88
CA GLU A 168 14.47 -13.89 9.55
C GLU A 168 15.82 -13.14 9.49
N PRO A 169 16.87 -13.75 8.92
CA PRO A 169 18.21 -13.16 8.92
C PRO A 169 18.31 -11.85 8.12
N ASN A 170 17.45 -11.67 7.11
CA ASN A 170 17.36 -10.46 6.28
C ASN A 170 16.41 -9.40 6.86
N LEU A 171 15.78 -9.62 8.03
CA LEU A 171 14.84 -8.66 8.60
C LEU A 171 15.49 -7.29 8.82
N ARG A 172 16.75 -7.27 9.27
CA ARG A 172 17.51 -6.03 9.48
C ARG A 172 17.73 -5.26 8.16
N ASP A 173 18.00 -5.97 7.08
CA ASP A 173 18.15 -5.38 5.75
C ASP A 173 16.81 -4.83 5.25
N GLN A 174 15.70 -5.57 5.44
CA GLN A 174 14.36 -5.11 5.09
C GLN A 174 13.96 -3.84 5.85
N LEU A 175 14.26 -3.75 7.15
CA LEU A 175 14.03 -2.55 7.95
C LEU A 175 14.82 -1.35 7.41
N SER A 176 16.11 -1.57 7.08
CA SER A 176 16.97 -0.53 6.51
C SER A 176 16.49 -0.07 5.13
N GLU A 177 16.13 -1.00 4.24
CA GLU A 177 15.63 -0.71 2.89
C GLU A 177 14.30 0.06 2.93
N ALA A 178 13.45 -0.22 3.92
CA ALA A 178 12.21 0.50 4.16
C ALA A 178 12.40 1.84 4.89
N ASN A 179 13.63 2.21 5.27
CA ASN A 179 13.95 3.36 6.14
C ASN A 179 13.14 3.36 7.44
N LEU A 180 12.94 2.18 8.04
CA LEU A 180 12.13 2.02 9.24
C LEU A 180 12.98 2.19 10.49
N SER A 181 12.74 3.27 11.24
CA SER A 181 13.42 3.58 12.50
C SER A 181 12.60 3.18 13.72
N PHE A 182 13.29 2.84 14.81
CA PHE A 182 12.64 2.57 16.09
C PHE A 182 12.11 3.85 16.78
N PRO A 183 10.95 3.78 17.47
CA PRO A 183 10.19 2.56 17.72
C PRO A 183 9.32 2.11 16.55
N ILE A 184 9.09 0.80 16.47
CA ILE A 184 8.32 0.14 15.42
C ILE A 184 7.07 -0.46 16.06
N ILE A 185 5.89 -0.12 15.52
CA ILE A 185 4.64 -0.79 15.89
C ILE A 185 4.44 -2.03 15.02
N VAL A 186 4.23 -3.17 15.67
CA VAL A 186 4.01 -4.48 15.07
C VAL A 186 2.54 -4.80 15.13
N LYS A 187 1.92 -4.99 13.97
CA LYS A 187 0.50 -5.29 13.81
C LYS A 187 0.31 -6.66 13.16
N PRO A 188 -0.52 -7.56 13.69
CA PRO A 188 -0.85 -8.79 12.99
C PRO A 188 -1.60 -8.46 11.69
N GLN A 189 -1.36 -9.22 10.62
CA GLN A 189 -2.13 -9.07 9.38
C GLN A 189 -3.59 -9.48 9.59
N ILE A 190 -3.83 -10.45 10.47
CA ILE A 190 -5.17 -10.95 10.76
C ILE A 190 -5.94 -9.86 11.51
N ALA A 191 -6.85 -9.20 10.81
CA ALA A 191 -7.57 -8.03 11.33
C ALA A 191 -8.96 -8.35 11.92
N CYS A 192 -9.50 -9.58 11.76
CA CYS A 192 -10.89 -9.88 12.14
C CYS A 192 -11.15 -11.35 12.54
N GLY A 193 -11.86 -11.55 13.66
CA GLY A 193 -12.57 -12.81 13.98
C GLY A 193 -11.84 -13.86 14.83
N VAL A 194 -10.58 -13.62 15.23
CA VAL A 194 -9.81 -14.50 16.12
C VAL A 194 -9.35 -13.74 17.36
N GLY A 195 -9.30 -14.40 18.53
CA GLY A 195 -9.06 -13.76 19.83
C GLY A 195 -7.77 -12.95 19.93
N ASP A 196 -6.77 -13.29 19.10
CA ASP A 196 -5.42 -12.69 19.13
C ASP A 196 -5.19 -11.66 18.00
N ALA A 197 -6.17 -11.39 17.13
CA ALA A 197 -6.09 -10.46 16.00
C ALA A 197 -5.75 -9.01 16.38
N HIS A 198 -5.85 -8.68 17.67
CA HIS A 198 -5.64 -7.32 18.19
C HIS A 198 -4.38 -7.21 19.05
N SER A 199 -3.60 -8.30 19.19
CA SER A 199 -2.33 -8.33 19.91
C SER A 199 -1.26 -7.62 19.09
N MET A 200 -0.83 -6.45 19.55
CA MET A 200 0.19 -5.61 18.93
C MET A 200 1.39 -5.46 19.87
N ALA A 201 2.51 -5.02 19.32
CA ALA A 201 3.68 -4.68 20.12
C ALA A 201 4.35 -3.39 19.62
N LEU A 202 4.93 -2.63 20.55
CA LEU A 202 5.85 -1.55 20.25
C LEU A 202 7.27 -1.99 20.61
N VAL A 203 8.13 -2.01 19.61
CA VAL A 203 9.50 -2.51 19.66
C VAL A 203 10.45 -1.31 19.63
N PHE A 204 11.42 -1.24 20.56
CA PHE A 204 12.30 -0.06 20.70
C PHE A 204 13.72 -0.31 20.18
N LYS A 205 14.12 -1.57 20.06
CA LYS A 205 15.41 -2.01 19.53
C LYS A 205 15.25 -3.35 18.82
N PHE A 206 16.21 -3.72 17.99
CA PHE A 206 16.12 -4.92 17.14
C PHE A 206 16.03 -6.21 17.95
N GLU A 207 16.65 -6.26 19.13
CA GLU A 207 16.67 -7.43 20.00
C GLU A 207 15.29 -7.77 20.57
N ASP A 208 14.41 -6.76 20.70
CA ASP A 208 13.07 -6.90 21.27
C ASP A 208 12.15 -7.78 20.40
N PHE A 209 12.44 -7.93 19.10
CA PHE A 209 11.66 -8.81 18.21
C PHE A 209 11.62 -10.27 18.68
N LYS A 210 12.59 -10.69 19.51
CA LYS A 210 12.63 -12.04 20.08
C LYS A 210 11.69 -12.23 21.27
N GLU A 211 11.21 -11.14 21.85
CA GLU A 211 10.40 -11.14 23.07
C GLU A 211 8.90 -10.91 22.79
N ILE A 212 8.55 -10.56 21.54
CA ILE A 212 7.15 -10.33 21.15
C ILE A 212 6.45 -11.62 20.74
N CYS A 213 5.16 -11.72 21.07
CA CYS A 213 4.27 -12.81 20.65
C CYS A 213 3.10 -12.25 19.83
N VAL A 214 3.39 -11.39 18.85
CA VAL A 214 2.38 -10.90 17.90
C VAL A 214 2.11 -12.00 16.86
N PRO A 215 0.84 -12.33 16.55
CA PRO A 215 0.53 -13.32 15.53
C PRO A 215 1.11 -12.97 14.16
N LEU A 216 1.67 -13.99 13.50
CA LEU A 216 2.21 -13.91 12.15
C LEU A 216 1.16 -14.40 11.13
N PRO A 217 1.19 -13.92 9.88
CA PRO A 217 2.04 -12.84 9.36
C PRO A 217 1.78 -11.49 10.02
N ALA A 218 2.81 -10.65 10.12
CA ALA A 218 2.76 -9.34 10.76
C ALA A 218 3.27 -8.22 9.84
N ILE A 219 2.83 -7.00 10.13
CA ILE A 219 3.26 -5.75 9.52
C ILE A 219 4.12 -5.01 10.53
N LEU A 220 5.30 -4.59 10.10
CA LEU A 220 6.17 -3.67 10.85
C LEU A 220 5.94 -2.27 10.32
N GLN A 221 5.48 -1.36 11.17
CA GLN A 221 5.11 -0.02 10.78
C GLN A 221 5.81 1.02 11.65
N GLU A 222 6.09 2.17 11.04
CA GLU A 222 6.64 3.35 11.71
C GLU A 222 5.69 3.76 12.83
N TYR A 223 6.23 3.92 14.05
CA TYR A 223 5.48 4.61 15.09
C TYR A 223 5.65 6.12 14.91
N VAL A 224 4.54 6.80 14.62
CA VAL A 224 4.52 8.25 14.39
C VAL A 224 4.22 8.94 15.71
N ASP A 225 5.05 9.90 16.14
CA ASP A 225 4.74 10.75 17.29
C ASP A 225 3.65 11.76 16.92
N HIS A 226 2.59 11.81 17.72
CA HIS A 226 1.32 12.44 17.32
C HIS A 226 0.56 13.12 18.46
N GLY A 227 1.25 13.56 19.51
CA GLY A 227 0.63 14.30 20.61
C GLY A 227 -0.43 13.51 21.38
N SER A 228 -0.47 12.18 21.23
CA SER A 228 -1.47 11.30 21.83
C SER A 228 -2.91 11.51 21.34
N LEU A 229 -3.13 12.05 20.14
CA LEU A 229 -4.47 12.22 19.54
C LEU A 229 -4.63 11.46 18.23
N ILE A 230 -5.77 10.78 18.08
CA ILE A 230 -6.14 10.09 16.86
C ILE A 230 -7.52 10.55 16.39
N PHE A 231 -7.61 10.80 15.08
CA PHE A 231 -8.80 11.24 14.40
C PHE A 231 -9.39 10.06 13.64
N LYS A 232 -10.55 9.58 14.09
CA LYS A 232 -11.27 8.47 13.44
C LYS A 232 -12.23 9.04 12.42
N PHE A 233 -12.03 8.72 11.15
CA PHE A 233 -12.90 9.11 10.06
C PHE A 233 -13.83 7.97 9.65
N TYR A 234 -15.06 8.32 9.32
CA TYR A 234 -16.11 7.40 8.92
C TYR A 234 -16.71 7.87 7.59
N VAL A 235 -16.62 7.03 6.57
CA VAL A 235 -17.11 7.33 5.22
C VAL A 235 -18.38 6.51 4.97
N LEU A 236 -19.47 7.23 4.69
CA LEU A 236 -20.78 6.68 4.34
C LEU A 236 -21.19 7.25 2.98
N GLY A 237 -20.77 6.59 1.90
CA GLY A 237 -21.04 7.02 0.53
C GLY A 237 -20.30 8.31 0.20
N ASN A 238 -20.99 9.45 0.25
CA ASN A 238 -20.40 10.78 0.03
C ASN A 238 -20.25 11.57 1.34
N ASN A 239 -20.78 11.06 2.45
CA ASN A 239 -20.69 11.70 3.75
C ASN A 239 -19.42 11.24 4.47
N VAL A 240 -18.71 12.19 5.07
CA VAL A 240 -17.51 11.95 5.87
C VAL A 240 -17.73 12.54 7.25
N PHE A 241 -17.69 11.69 8.26
CA PHE A 241 -17.77 12.07 9.67
C PHE A 241 -16.41 11.84 10.32
N HIS A 242 -16.15 12.50 11.44
CA HIS A 242 -14.95 12.23 12.23
C HIS A 242 -15.19 12.38 13.73
N ALA A 243 -14.35 11.72 14.50
CA ALA A 243 -14.29 11.83 15.96
C ALA A 243 -12.84 11.92 16.42
N VAL A 244 -12.59 12.67 17.49
CA VAL A 244 -11.27 12.83 18.11
C VAL A 244 -11.19 11.93 19.34
N LYS A 245 -10.11 11.16 19.46
CA LYS A 245 -9.89 10.26 20.61
C LYS A 245 -8.47 10.40 21.14
N LYS A 246 -8.33 10.11 22.44
CA LYS A 246 -7.00 9.88 23.03
C LYS A 246 -6.37 8.63 22.42
N SER A 247 -5.08 8.70 22.21
CA SER A 247 -4.23 7.69 21.57
C SER A 247 -2.99 7.42 22.43
N MET A 248 -2.06 6.65 21.88
CA MET A 248 -0.79 6.34 22.51
C MET A 248 0.13 7.57 22.63
N PRO A 249 0.87 7.74 23.73
CA PRO A 249 1.80 8.85 23.90
C PRO A 249 3.05 8.70 23.04
N ASN A 250 3.74 9.81 22.78
CA ASN A 250 4.94 9.80 21.96
C ASN A 250 6.03 8.83 22.46
N ALA A 251 6.89 8.44 21.53
CA ALA A 251 7.99 7.50 21.69
C ALA A 251 8.91 7.83 22.87
N SER A 252 9.14 9.11 23.16
CA SER A 252 9.96 9.55 24.30
C SER A 252 9.37 9.11 25.64
N PHE A 253 8.06 9.28 25.83
CA PHE A 253 7.36 8.82 27.03
C PHE A 253 7.33 7.29 27.09
N LEU A 254 7.01 6.64 25.98
CA LEU A 254 6.93 5.18 25.91
C LEU A 254 8.30 4.51 26.17
N LYS A 255 9.40 5.08 25.67
CA LYS A 255 10.77 4.62 25.97
C LYS A 255 11.06 4.72 27.46
N SER A 256 10.76 5.86 28.08
CA SER A 256 11.03 6.05 29.52
C SER A 256 10.27 5.02 30.38
N SER A 257 9.01 4.71 30.03
CA SER A 257 8.23 3.66 30.69
C SER A 257 8.80 2.25 30.42
N SER A 258 9.24 1.98 29.19
CA SER A 258 9.92 0.71 28.84
C SER A 258 11.23 0.53 29.62
N GLU A 259 12.07 1.57 29.68
CA GLU A 259 13.35 1.56 30.40
C GLU A 259 13.16 1.26 31.89
N GLN A 260 12.17 1.89 32.53
CA GLN A 260 11.78 1.60 33.92
C GLN A 260 11.29 0.17 34.11
N ALA A 261 10.66 -0.42 33.10
CA ALA A 261 10.18 -1.81 33.10
C ALA A 261 11.25 -2.83 32.62
N GLY A 262 12.52 -2.42 32.50
CA GLY A 262 13.62 -3.30 32.11
C GLY A 262 13.95 -3.30 30.62
N SER A 263 13.61 -2.22 29.90
CA SER A 263 13.88 -2.02 28.47
C SER A 263 13.32 -3.11 27.56
N LYS A 264 12.04 -3.44 27.78
CA LYS A 264 11.28 -4.47 27.07
C LYS A 264 10.31 -3.86 26.04
N PRO A 265 9.90 -4.61 25.01
CA PRO A 265 8.81 -4.17 24.14
C PRO A 265 7.51 -3.98 24.94
N ILE A 266 6.67 -3.04 24.49
CA ILE A 266 5.33 -2.85 25.06
C ILE A 266 4.35 -3.70 24.27
N ILE A 267 3.76 -4.71 24.90
CA ILE A 267 2.74 -5.59 24.28
C ILE A 267 1.36 -5.14 24.76
N PHE A 268 0.42 -5.00 23.83
CA PHE A 268 -0.93 -4.52 24.15
C PHE A 268 -1.99 -5.08 23.21
N ASP A 269 -3.24 -5.08 23.67
CA ASP A 269 -4.41 -5.39 22.84
C ASP A 269 -5.06 -4.07 22.43
N SER A 270 -5.12 -3.81 21.12
CA SER A 270 -5.67 -2.57 20.56
C SER A 270 -7.15 -2.32 20.89
N LEU A 271 -7.90 -3.34 21.32
CA LEU A 271 -9.30 -3.20 21.75
C LEU A 271 -9.46 -3.14 23.27
N LYS A 272 -8.54 -3.72 24.05
CA LYS A 272 -8.69 -3.90 25.51
C LYS A 272 -7.76 -3.05 26.34
N SER A 273 -6.53 -2.81 25.90
CA SER A 273 -5.46 -2.28 26.75
C SER A 273 -4.47 -1.40 25.99
N LEU A 274 -4.96 -0.42 25.23
CA LEU A 274 -4.11 0.62 24.64
C LEU A 274 -3.37 1.39 25.75
N PRO A 275 -2.04 1.56 25.65
CA PRO A 275 -1.30 2.48 26.51
C PRO A 275 -1.75 3.90 26.17
N VAL A 276 -2.75 4.43 26.87
CA VAL A 276 -3.25 5.79 26.64
C VAL A 276 -2.46 6.76 27.52
N ALA A 277 -2.15 7.94 26.98
CA ALA A 277 -1.52 9.02 27.75
C ALA A 277 -2.35 9.39 28.99
N THR A 278 -1.68 9.60 30.13
CA THR A 278 -2.34 10.04 31.37
C THR A 278 -2.82 11.49 31.25
N ASP A 279 -3.82 11.89 32.04
CA ASP A 279 -4.39 13.25 31.97
C ASP A 279 -3.34 14.35 32.24
N ASP A 280 -2.29 14.04 33.01
CA ASP A 280 -1.17 14.95 33.29
C ASP A 280 -0.30 15.27 32.05
N GLN A 281 -0.39 14.46 30.99
CA GLN A 281 0.34 14.66 29.73
C GLN A 281 -0.42 15.57 28.75
N PHE A 282 -1.67 15.93 29.08
CA PHE A 282 -2.52 16.80 28.28
C PHE A 282 -2.71 18.14 28.98
N SER A 283 -2.16 19.21 28.40
CA SER A 283 -2.65 20.56 28.71
C SER A 283 -3.88 20.85 27.82
N VAL A 284 -4.96 21.35 28.42
CA VAL A 284 -6.22 21.67 27.72
C VAL A 284 -5.98 22.60 26.51
N GLY A 285 -5.00 23.51 26.60
CA GLY A 285 -4.62 24.39 25.50
C GLY A 285 -3.97 23.68 24.30
N ARG A 286 -3.25 22.57 24.53
CA ARG A 286 -2.61 21.79 23.46
C ARG A 286 -3.63 20.97 22.67
N LEU A 287 -4.58 20.34 23.36
CA LEU A 287 -5.73 19.64 22.74
C LEU A 287 -6.49 20.54 21.76
N GLN A 288 -6.75 21.80 22.14
CA GLN A 288 -7.47 22.75 21.29
C GLN A 288 -6.67 23.11 20.03
N ALA A 289 -5.35 23.31 20.16
CA ALA A 289 -4.47 23.62 19.04
C ALA A 289 -4.32 22.42 18.08
N ASP A 290 -4.18 21.20 18.62
CA ASP A 290 -4.06 19.99 17.82
C ASP A 290 -5.36 19.69 17.07
N ILE A 291 -6.53 19.92 17.67
CA ILE A 291 -7.82 19.82 16.95
C ILE A 291 -7.91 20.85 15.82
N GLN A 292 -7.41 22.06 16.03
CA GLN A 292 -7.39 23.11 15.01
C GLN A 292 -6.38 22.83 13.88
N SER A 293 -5.39 21.98 14.13
CA SER A 293 -4.40 21.60 13.12
C SER A 293 -4.92 20.57 12.10
N LEU A 294 -6.09 19.98 12.35
CA LEU A 294 -6.74 19.05 11.42
C LEU A 294 -7.24 19.77 10.17
N ASP A 295 -6.62 19.46 9.03
CA ASP A 295 -7.10 19.89 7.72
C ASP A 295 -8.21 18.94 7.25
N VAL A 296 -9.45 19.33 7.55
CA VAL A 296 -10.65 18.55 7.22
C VAL A 296 -10.82 18.37 5.71
N ASP A 297 -10.42 19.34 4.90
CA ASP A 297 -10.60 19.30 3.45
C ASP A 297 -9.57 18.37 2.79
N LEU A 298 -8.33 18.40 3.29
CA LEU A 298 -7.29 17.44 2.96
C LEU A 298 -7.77 16.01 3.25
N VAL A 299 -8.34 15.77 4.43
CA VAL A 299 -8.78 14.42 4.82
C VAL A 299 -10.05 13.99 4.06
N LYS A 300 -10.98 14.90 3.75
CA LYS A 300 -12.12 14.58 2.86
C LYS A 300 -11.65 14.22 1.45
N SER A 301 -10.62 14.90 0.95
CA SER A 301 -9.99 14.56 -0.33
C SER A 301 -9.39 13.15 -0.28
N ALA A 302 -8.75 12.80 0.84
CA ALA A 302 -8.25 11.45 1.11
C ALA A 302 -9.36 10.40 1.16
N ALA A 303 -10.47 10.70 1.84
CA ALA A 303 -11.63 9.82 1.91
C ALA A 303 -12.18 9.53 0.50
N ASN A 304 -12.36 10.55 -0.34
CA ASN A 304 -12.82 10.38 -1.72
C ASN A 304 -11.83 9.60 -2.58
N TRP A 305 -10.53 9.83 -2.38
CA TRP A 305 -9.47 9.09 -3.05
C TRP A 305 -9.50 7.61 -2.65
N LEU A 306 -9.49 7.30 -1.34
CA LEU A 306 -9.57 5.93 -0.81
C LEU A 306 -10.83 5.20 -1.28
N LYS A 307 -11.98 5.88 -1.28
CA LYS A 307 -13.26 5.36 -1.79
C LYS A 307 -13.13 4.86 -3.23
N THR A 308 -12.51 5.66 -4.08
CA THR A 308 -12.33 5.37 -5.51
C THR A 308 -11.25 4.32 -5.74
N GLU A 309 -10.13 4.40 -5.00
CA GLU A 309 -8.98 3.51 -5.15
C GLU A 309 -9.20 2.13 -4.52
N LEU A 310 -10.12 1.98 -3.56
CA LEU A 310 -10.42 0.68 -2.94
C LEU A 310 -11.79 0.13 -3.35
N ASP A 311 -12.52 0.84 -4.21
CA ASP A 311 -13.93 0.57 -4.57
C ASP A 311 -14.82 0.35 -3.32
N LEU A 312 -14.58 1.16 -2.28
CA LEU A 312 -15.32 1.09 -1.03
C LEU A 312 -16.43 2.11 -0.99
N THR A 313 -17.59 1.70 -0.49
CA THR A 313 -18.72 2.60 -0.25
C THR A 313 -18.82 3.02 1.22
N ILE A 314 -18.44 2.11 2.12
CA ILE A 314 -18.60 2.24 3.56
C ILE A 314 -17.34 1.73 4.24
N PHE A 315 -16.59 2.64 4.85
CA PHE A 315 -15.32 2.31 5.50
C PHE A 315 -14.96 3.38 6.52
N GLY A 316 -14.00 3.08 7.38
CA GLY A 316 -13.39 4.06 8.27
C GLY A 316 -11.88 4.02 8.13
N PHE A 317 -11.23 5.09 8.53
CA PHE A 317 -9.78 5.15 8.58
C PHE A 317 -9.33 6.09 9.70
N ASP A 318 -8.18 5.80 10.27
CA ASP A 318 -7.65 6.55 11.39
C ASP A 318 -6.49 7.43 10.91
N VAL A 319 -6.51 8.69 11.30
CA VAL A 319 -5.49 9.70 10.99
C VAL A 319 -4.84 10.18 12.28
N VAL A 320 -3.52 10.33 12.25
CA VAL A 320 -2.76 11.04 13.28
C VAL A 320 -2.05 12.24 12.65
N ILE A 321 -1.73 13.26 13.44
CA ILE A 321 -0.98 14.44 12.98
C ILE A 321 0.42 14.35 13.59
N GLN A 322 1.44 14.30 12.74
CA GLN A 322 2.82 14.15 13.18
C GLN A 322 3.31 15.43 13.88
N GLU A 323 3.88 15.31 15.08
CA GLU A 323 4.20 16.47 15.94
C GLU A 323 5.26 17.41 15.35
N ASP A 324 6.28 16.88 14.69
CA ASP A 324 7.38 17.69 14.16
C ASP A 324 7.03 18.38 12.84
N THR A 325 6.21 17.74 12.01
CA THR A 325 5.96 18.17 10.62
C THR A 325 4.56 18.74 10.40
N GLY A 326 3.60 18.39 11.26
CA GLY A 326 2.17 18.65 11.05
C GLY A 326 1.55 17.76 9.96
N ASP A 327 2.28 16.76 9.46
CA ASP A 327 1.77 15.89 8.40
C ASP A 327 0.62 15.03 8.92
N HIS A 328 -0.44 14.95 8.13
CA HIS A 328 -1.53 14.02 8.37
C HIS A 328 -1.10 12.63 7.91
N VAL A 329 -1.23 11.63 8.78
CA VAL A 329 -0.78 10.26 8.51
C VAL A 329 -1.93 9.28 8.70
N ILE A 330 -2.29 8.54 7.65
CA ILE A 330 -3.30 7.48 7.74
C ILE A 330 -2.64 6.20 8.30
N VAL A 331 -3.04 5.79 9.50
CA VAL A 331 -2.39 4.70 10.25
C VAL A 331 -3.19 3.40 10.28
N ASP A 332 -4.49 3.46 10.01
CA ASP A 332 -5.38 2.31 9.99
C ASP A 332 -6.55 2.50 9.01
N LEU A 333 -7.07 1.40 8.45
CA LEU A 333 -8.23 1.37 7.57
C LEU A 333 -9.11 0.16 7.89
N ASN A 334 -10.39 0.44 8.12
CA ASN A 334 -11.38 -0.53 8.55
C ASN A 334 -12.53 -0.62 7.53
N TYR A 335 -12.83 -1.83 7.08
CA TYR A 335 -14.04 -2.12 6.31
C TYR A 335 -15.23 -2.16 7.26
N LEU A 336 -16.29 -1.40 6.96
CA LEU A 336 -17.53 -1.38 7.75
C LEU A 336 -17.28 -1.26 9.28
N PRO A 337 -16.73 -0.12 9.75
CA PRO A 337 -16.49 0.10 11.18
C PRO A 337 -17.80 0.16 11.99
N SER A 338 -17.71 0.21 13.32
CA SER A 338 -18.90 0.22 14.19
C SER A 338 -19.70 1.53 14.21
N PHE A 339 -19.15 2.63 13.68
CA PHE A 339 -19.75 3.98 13.69
C PHE A 339 -20.20 4.51 15.06
N LYS A 340 -19.79 3.89 16.18
CA LYS A 340 -20.25 4.21 17.54
C LYS A 340 -19.99 5.66 17.97
N GLU A 341 -19.07 6.34 17.31
CA GLU A 341 -18.74 7.75 17.55
C GLU A 341 -19.55 8.74 16.70
N VAL A 342 -20.42 8.27 15.80
CA VAL A 342 -21.31 9.10 14.98
C VAL A 342 -22.75 8.94 15.48
N PRO A 343 -23.50 10.04 15.72
CA PRO A 343 -24.90 9.93 16.15
C PRO A 343 -25.75 9.10 15.18
N ASP A 344 -26.59 8.21 15.69
CA ASP A 344 -27.49 7.38 14.88
C ASP A 344 -28.40 8.22 13.96
N THR A 345 -28.77 9.42 14.40
CA THR A 345 -29.55 10.39 13.63
C THR A 345 -28.87 10.80 12.32
N ASP A 346 -27.53 10.76 12.28
CA ASP A 346 -26.73 11.11 11.10
C ASP A 346 -26.24 9.85 10.37
N ALA A 347 -25.75 8.86 11.12
CA ALA A 347 -25.16 7.64 10.57
C ALA A 347 -26.17 6.76 9.84
N ILE A 348 -27.35 6.51 10.42
CA ILE A 348 -28.33 5.59 9.84
C ILE A 348 -28.85 6.11 8.48
N PRO A 349 -29.28 7.38 8.34
CA PRO A 349 -29.71 7.89 7.04
C PRO A 349 -28.58 7.90 6.00
N ALA A 350 -27.37 8.27 6.40
CA ALA A 350 -26.20 8.29 5.52
C ALA A 350 -25.83 6.88 5.03
N PHE A 351 -25.88 5.88 5.90
CA PHE A 351 -25.64 4.48 5.58
C PHE A 351 -26.62 3.97 4.51
N TRP A 352 -27.93 4.21 4.70
CA TRP A 352 -28.94 3.80 3.72
C TRP A 352 -28.78 4.51 2.38
N THR A 353 -28.46 5.80 2.42
CA THR A 353 -28.20 6.59 1.20
C THR A 353 -27.00 6.02 0.44
N ALA A 354 -25.91 5.70 1.14
CA ALA A 354 -24.71 5.13 0.56
C ALA A 354 -24.98 3.79 -0.16
N ILE A 355 -25.73 2.89 0.48
CA ILE A 355 -26.11 1.59 -0.12
C ILE A 355 -26.97 1.79 -1.36
N LYS A 356 -27.99 2.66 -1.29
CA LYS A 356 -28.89 2.92 -2.42
C LYS A 356 -28.12 3.48 -3.62
N SER A 357 -27.30 4.50 -3.41
CA SER A 357 -26.51 5.11 -4.49
C SER A 357 -25.49 4.13 -5.09
N ALA A 358 -24.85 3.30 -4.27
CA ALA A 358 -23.94 2.27 -4.79
C ALA A 358 -24.67 1.20 -5.62
N HIS A 359 -25.87 0.79 -5.20
CA HIS A 359 -26.70 -0.14 -5.95
C HIS A 359 -27.17 0.43 -7.30
N GLU A 360 -27.59 1.69 -7.32
CA GLU A 360 -28.01 2.39 -8.54
C GLU A 360 -26.84 2.59 -9.52
N ALA A 361 -25.66 2.96 -9.02
CA ALA A 361 -24.45 3.10 -9.83
C ALA A 361 -24.03 1.76 -10.48
N ARG A 362 -24.22 0.63 -9.78
CA ARG A 362 -23.92 -0.71 -10.31
C ARG A 362 -24.95 -1.23 -11.32
N LYS A 363 -26.13 -0.62 -11.41
CA LYS A 363 -27.12 -0.95 -12.44
C LYS A 363 -26.93 -0.19 -13.74
N THR A 364 -26.18 0.91 -13.70
CA THR A 364 -25.98 1.85 -14.82
C THR A 364 -24.63 1.68 -15.51
N ASN A 365 -23.70 0.97 -14.87
CA ASN A 365 -22.46 0.44 -15.46
C ASN A 365 -22.64 -1.04 -15.80
#